data_AF-A0A353QB28-F1
#
_entry.id   AF-A0A353QB28-F1
#
_cell.length_a   1.000
_cell.length_b   1.000
_cell.length_c   1.000
_cell.angle_alpha   90.00
_cell.angle_beta   90.00
_cell.angle_gamma   90.00
#
_symmetry.space_group_name_H-M   'P 1'
#
loop_
_entity.id
_entity.type
_entity.pdbx_description
1 polymer ?
#
loop_
_entity_poly.entity_id
_entity_poly.type
_entity_poly.pdbx_seq_one_letter_code
_entity_poly.pdbx_strand_id
1 'polypeptide(L)'
;MHTDNKFKNRLERFLNTERGRRFINYAYSFGAAIVILGAMFKLLAFPFGNEMLFIGMITECGVFILSAFDTPLRDYEWEHVFPAL
;
A
#
# COMPACT_ATOMS: atom_id res chain seq x y z
N MET A 1 -15.09 -11.56 -26.46
CA MET A 1 -16.04 -11.00 -25.48
C MET A 1 -15.24 -10.16 -24.48
N HIS A 2 -15.02 -8.87 -24.78
CA HIS A 2 -14.28 -7.95 -23.90
C HIS A 2 -15.27 -7.42 -22.86
N THR A 3 -15.16 -7.91 -21.62
CA THR A 3 -15.97 -7.40 -20.51
C THR A 3 -15.44 -6.02 -20.11
N ASP A 4 -16.09 -4.97 -20.60
CA ASP A 4 -15.82 -3.58 -20.25
C ASP A 4 -16.05 -3.33 -18.75
N ASN A 5 -15.00 -3.47 -17.96
CA ASN A 5 -15.00 -3.04 -16.57
C ASN A 5 -14.81 -1.52 -16.49
N LYS A 6 -15.81 -0.73 -16.89
CA LYS A 6 -15.82 0.75 -16.76
C LYS A 6 -15.43 1.24 -15.36
N PHE A 7 -15.65 0.41 -14.33
CA PHE A 7 -15.30 0.71 -12.95
C PHE A 7 -13.79 0.65 -12.67
N LYS A 8 -13.09 -0.36 -13.23
CA LYS A 8 -11.63 -0.47 -13.16
C LYS A 8 -10.97 0.76 -13.80
N ASN A 9 -11.47 1.16 -14.98
CA ASN A 9 -10.98 2.35 -15.68
C ASN A 9 -11.21 3.67 -14.93
N ARG A 10 -12.18 3.76 -14.00
CA ARG A 10 -12.38 4.95 -13.15
C ARG A 10 -11.47 4.95 -11.95
N LEU A 11 -11.31 3.79 -11.30
CA LEU A 11 -10.40 3.65 -10.16
C LEU A 11 -8.96 3.89 -10.58
N GLU A 12 -8.53 3.28 -11.70
CA GLU A 12 -7.20 3.47 -12.29
C GLU A 12 -6.92 4.93 -12.66
N ARG A 13 -7.93 5.67 -13.18
CA ARG A 13 -7.79 7.11 -13.45
C ARG A 13 -7.65 7.94 -12.18
N PHE A 14 -8.34 7.57 -11.11
CA PHE A 14 -8.23 8.25 -9.82
C PHE A 14 -6.89 7.96 -9.13
N LEU A 15 -6.40 6.71 -9.19
CA LEU A 15 -5.12 6.29 -8.62
C LEU A 15 -3.92 6.89 -9.36
N ASN A 16 -3.98 7.01 -10.69
CA ASN A 16 -2.93 7.65 -11.49
C ASN A 16 -2.80 9.17 -11.29
N THR A 17 -3.73 9.80 -10.59
CA THR A 17 -3.61 11.23 -10.25
C THR A 17 -2.57 11.42 -9.14
N GLU A 18 -1.80 12.52 -9.15
CA GLU A 18 -0.76 12.78 -8.13
C GLU A 18 -1.27 12.67 -6.68
N ARG A 19 -2.55 13.04 -6.45
CA ARG A 19 -3.20 12.91 -5.14
C ARG A 19 -3.46 11.45 -4.76
N GLY A 20 -3.82 10.58 -5.71
CA GLY A 20 -4.09 9.17 -5.48
C GLY A 20 -2.83 8.41 -5.06
N ARG A 21 -1.72 8.62 -5.77
CA ARG A 21 -0.40 8.07 -5.39
C ARG A 21 0.05 8.50 -4.00
N ARG A 22 -0.10 9.78 -3.66
CA ARG A 22 0.22 10.27 -2.30
C ARG A 22 -0.64 9.60 -1.24
N PHE A 23 -1.94 9.47 -1.48
CA PHE A 23 -2.86 8.82 -0.56
C PHE A 23 -2.49 7.35 -0.31
N ILE A 24 -2.15 6.59 -1.36
CA ILE A 24 -1.67 5.21 -1.24
C ILE A 24 -0.38 5.13 -0.40
N ASN A 25 0.59 6.01 -0.65
CA ASN A 25 1.83 6.07 0.13
C ASN A 25 1.58 6.39 1.62
N TYR A 26 0.62 7.27 1.91
CA TYR A 26 0.19 7.53 3.28
C TYR A 26 -0.49 6.32 3.91
N ALA A 27 -1.35 5.61 3.17
CA ALA A 27 -1.99 4.40 3.65
C ALA A 27 -0.96 3.30 4.01
N TYR A 28 0.09 3.11 3.18
CA TYR A 28 1.21 2.22 3.51
C TYR A 28 1.90 2.61 4.81
N SER A 29 2.29 3.88 4.91
CA SER A 29 3.05 4.38 6.07
C SER A 29 2.21 4.31 7.35
N PHE A 30 0.92 4.60 7.26
CA PHE A 30 -0.01 4.57 8.37
C PHE A 30 -0.32 3.14 8.82
N GLY A 31 -0.55 2.22 7.88
CA GLY A 31 -0.78 0.81 8.19
C GLY A 31 0.40 0.18 8.92
N ALA A 32 1.62 0.39 8.40
CA ALA A 32 2.85 -0.09 9.03
C ALA A 32 3.02 0.45 10.46
N ALA A 33 2.68 1.72 10.71
CA ALA A 33 2.75 2.32 12.04
C ALA A 33 1.82 1.61 13.05
N ILE A 34 0.60 1.25 12.63
CA ILE A 34 -0.36 0.51 13.48
C ILE A 34 0.17 -0.89 13.79
N VAL A 35 0.76 -1.58 12.82
CA VAL A 35 1.37 -2.91 13.01
C VAL A 35 2.50 -2.84 14.02
N ILE A 36 3.41 -1.87 13.86
CA ILE A 36 4.55 -1.68 14.77
C ILE A 36 4.04 -1.41 16.20
N LEU A 37 3.00 -0.59 16.35
CA LEU A 37 2.39 -0.32 17.65
C LEU A 37 1.80 -1.59 18.28
N GLY A 38 1.07 -2.41 17.49
CA GLY A 38 0.53 -3.69 17.95
C GLY A 38 1.62 -4.68 18.37
N ALA A 39 2.70 -4.79 17.58
CA ALA A 39 3.86 -5.61 17.90
C ALA A 39 4.56 -5.12 19.18
N MET A 40 4.70 -3.81 19.36
CA MET A 40 5.29 -3.22 20.57
C MET A 40 4.48 -3.58 21.82
N PHE A 41 3.15 -3.51 21.77
CA PHE A 41 2.29 -3.90 22.89
C PHE A 41 2.46 -5.38 23.26
N LYS A 42 2.57 -6.25 22.26
CA LYS A 42 2.86 -7.67 22.46
C LYS A 42 4.24 -7.91 23.09
N LEU A 43 5.27 -7.17 22.66
CA LEU A 43 6.64 -7.29 23.17
C LEU A 43 6.79 -6.77 24.61
N LEU A 44 6.10 -5.68 24.97
CA LEU A 44 6.15 -5.09 26.31
C LEU A 44 5.26 -5.81 27.33
N ALA A 45 4.59 -6.90 26.93
CA ALA A 45 3.63 -7.65 27.76
C ALA A 45 2.52 -6.77 28.37
N PHE A 46 2.11 -5.72 27.63
CA PHE A 46 0.98 -4.91 28.05
C PHE A 46 -0.33 -5.72 27.94
N PRO A 47 -1.34 -5.39 28.77
CA PRO A 47 -2.67 -5.95 28.61
C PRO A 47 -3.18 -5.65 27.18
N PHE A 48 -3.93 -6.58 26.61
CA PHE A 48 -4.43 -6.52 25.23
C PHE A 48 -3.37 -6.60 24.11
N GLY A 49 -2.14 -7.04 24.41
CA GLY A 49 -1.08 -7.13 23.41
C GLY A 49 -1.41 -8.06 22.22
N ASN A 50 -2.19 -9.12 22.43
CA ASN A 50 -2.62 -10.01 21.34
C ASN A 50 -3.66 -9.33 20.45
N GLU A 51 -4.62 -8.64 21.06
CA GLU A 51 -5.72 -7.95 20.40
C GLU A 51 -5.19 -6.78 19.57
N MET A 52 -4.26 -6.00 20.11
CA MET A 52 -3.60 -4.91 19.39
C MET A 52 -2.75 -5.42 18.23
N LEU A 53 -2.01 -6.52 18.44
CA LEU A 53 -1.26 -7.16 17.35
C LEU A 53 -2.20 -7.69 16.26
N PHE A 54 -3.32 -8.31 16.63
CA PHE A 54 -4.32 -8.81 15.69
C PHE A 54 -4.90 -7.67 14.82
N ILE A 55 -5.26 -6.54 15.43
CA ILE A 55 -5.72 -5.35 14.71
C ILE A 55 -4.64 -4.82 13.76
N GLY A 56 -3.39 -4.77 14.22
CA GLY A 56 -2.24 -4.43 13.39
C GLY A 56 -2.14 -5.32 12.15
N MET A 57 -2.15 -6.63 12.34
CA MET A 57 -2.05 -7.60 11.25
C MET A 57 -3.22 -7.52 10.26
N ILE A 58 -4.45 -7.24 10.74
CA ILE A 58 -5.61 -7.00 9.85
C ILE A 58 -5.40 -5.73 9.03
N THR A 59 -4.92 -4.66 9.66
CA THR A 59 -4.61 -3.41 8.97
C THR A 59 -3.62 -3.64 7.85
N GLU A 60 -2.54 -4.39 8.12
CA GLU A 60 -1.53 -4.72 7.11
C GLU A 60 -2.08 -5.56 5.97
N CYS A 61 -2.94 -6.54 6.28
CA CYS A 61 -3.62 -7.32 5.25
C CYS A 61 -4.45 -6.43 4.32
N GLY A 62 -5.19 -5.45 4.86
CA GLY A 62 -5.93 -4.48 4.07
C GLY A 62 -5.03 -3.62 3.19
N VAL A 63 -3.90 -3.16 3.74
CA VAL A 63 -2.90 -2.35 3.01
C VAL A 63 -2.23 -3.15 1.88
N PHE A 64 -1.93 -4.43 2.09
CA PHE A 64 -1.44 -5.32 1.03
C PHE A 64 -2.47 -5.59 -0.06
N ILE A 65 -3.75 -5.72 0.30
CA ILE A 65 -4.81 -5.85 -0.70
C ILE A 65 -4.90 -4.57 -1.54
N LEU A 66 -4.80 -3.40 -0.91
CA LEU A 66 -4.77 -2.12 -1.62
C LEU A 66 -3.54 -2.02 -2.55
N SER A 67 -2.39 -2.59 -2.15
CA SER A 67 -1.19 -2.59 -2.99
C SER A 67 -1.29 -3.43 -4.24
N ALA A 68 -2.06 -4.52 -4.20
CA ALA A 68 -2.29 -5.35 -5.37
C ALA A 68 -3.04 -4.60 -6.49
N PHE A 69 -3.72 -3.50 -6.17
CA PHE A 69 -4.40 -2.63 -7.14
C PHE A 69 -3.55 -1.43 -7.57
N ASP A 70 -2.39 -1.21 -6.96
CA ASP A 70 -1.46 -0.16 -7.39
C ASP A 70 -0.73 -0.60 -8.66
N THR A 71 -0.74 0.26 -9.67
CA THR A 71 -0.03 -0.03 -10.94
C THR A 71 1.46 0.21 -10.70
N PRO A 72 2.36 -0.70 -11.12
CA PRO A 72 3.80 -0.55 -10.89
C PRO A 72 4.29 0.82 -11.37
N LEU A 73 5.13 1.47 -10.56
CA LEU A 73 5.82 2.69 -10.98
C LEU A 73 6.55 2.37 -12.28
N ARG A 74 6.21 3.09 -13.36
CA ARG A 74 6.92 3.05 -14.64
C ARG A 74 8.43 3.00 -14.37
N ASP A 75 9.07 1.94 -14.82
CA ASP A 75 10.52 1.84 -14.81
C ASP A 75 11.08 3.10 -15.48
N TYR A 76 11.93 3.82 -14.75
CA TYR A 76 12.67 4.93 -15.32
C TYR A 76 13.59 4.35 -16.40
N GLU A 77 13.52 4.88 -17.62
CA GLU A 77 14.41 4.43 -18.71
C GLU A 77 15.82 4.97 -18.47
N TRP A 78 16.53 4.30 -17.56
CA TRP A 78 17.92 4.63 -17.19
C TRP A 78 18.87 4.54 -18.39
N GLU A 79 18.48 3.82 -19.44
CA GLU A 79 19.19 3.72 -20.72
C GLU A 79 19.25 5.07 -21.46
N HIS A 80 18.31 5.99 -21.22
CA HIS A 80 18.29 7.30 -21.89
C HIS A 80 19.18 8.35 -21.22
N VAL A 81 19.51 8.18 -19.93
CA VAL A 81 20.37 9.09 -19.17
C VAL A 81 21.85 8.71 -19.21
N PHE A 82 22.17 7.45 -19.54
CA PHE A 82 23.54 6.98 -19.74
C PHE A 82 23.65 6.11 -21.00
N PRO A 83 23.70 6.72 -22.20
CA PRO A 83 23.79 5.98 -23.46
C PRO A 83 25.17 5.30 -23.71
N ALA A 84 26.02 5.12 -22.69
CA ALA A 84 27.43 4.74 -22.84
C ALA A 84 27.93 3.68 -21.84
N LEU A 85 27.14 2.62 -21.61
CA LEU A 85 27.64 1.35 -21.06
C LEU A 85 27.34 0.21 -22.03
#